data_AF-A0A401WB44-F1
#
_entry.id   AF-A0A401WB44-F1
#
_cell.length_a   1.000
_cell.length_b   1.000
_cell.length_c   1.000
_cell.angle_alpha   90.00
_cell.angle_beta   90.00
_cell.angle_gamma   90.00
#
_symmetry.space_group_name_H-M   'P 1'
#
loop_
_entity.id
_entity.type
_entity.pdbx_description
1 polymer ?
#
loop_
_entity_poly.entity_id
_entity_poly.type
_entity_poly.pdbx_seq_one_letter_code
_entity_poly.pdbx_strand_id
1 'polypeptide(L)'
;MRKVADVAPEVRDRLAVRFGDEVRAWCDTLPELVGNLTARWRLELVEANGGGTSRVFRCLRRDTGTSAWLKLTPEPALAREEAAALTAWAGTPSVVTLLAQDLEAGALLLEDVEPGVPVRRLDRRLPEVAALLRDLRAPAAPPGAPAPPPGAPAPPPGAPAAPPGAPAPPPGAPAPPPGAPAPPPGAPAPPPGAPAPLPERPPAVQPLAQRVEFLFRLTSRRLAASGTGGLLDPAVLGRARGAALDLASDGPRTLVHGDLHPDNVLSGPGARMVAIDPRPAWGDPDFDAVDWVLDGVTTFAALEERARELAALVPGQSPDRVLGWCRSLAVLNAALGICARRDDAKTRFLIALASA
;
A
#
# COMPACT_ATOMS: atom_id res chain seq x y z
N MET A 1 -27.20 2.96 -16.20
CA MET A 1 -25.84 2.38 -16.44
C MET A 1 -24.92 3.32 -17.22
N ARG A 2 -25.22 3.71 -18.48
CA ARG A 2 -24.32 4.55 -19.32
C ARG A 2 -23.84 5.84 -18.64
N LYS A 3 -24.76 6.60 -18.03
CA LYS A 3 -24.48 7.92 -17.42
C LYS A 3 -23.46 7.89 -16.26
N VAL A 4 -23.37 6.78 -15.52
CA VAL A 4 -22.42 6.66 -14.38
C VAL A 4 -21.01 6.37 -14.90
N ALA A 5 -20.87 5.69 -16.03
CA ALA A 5 -19.58 5.41 -16.64
C ALA A 5 -18.99 6.62 -17.39
N ASP A 6 -19.83 7.56 -17.80
CA ASP A 6 -19.42 8.79 -18.50
C ASP A 6 -18.39 9.59 -17.67
N VAL A 7 -17.40 10.14 -18.37
CA VAL A 7 -16.31 10.89 -17.77
C VAL A 7 -16.55 12.38 -17.95
N ALA A 8 -16.86 13.07 -16.85
CA ALA A 8 -17.04 14.52 -16.83
C ALA A 8 -15.77 15.26 -17.31
N PRO A 9 -15.89 16.43 -17.96
CA PRO A 9 -14.76 17.19 -18.49
C PRO A 9 -13.67 17.45 -17.45
N GLU A 10 -14.04 17.78 -16.22
CA GLU A 10 -13.09 18.09 -15.14
C GLU A 10 -12.23 16.87 -14.76
N VAL A 11 -12.82 15.67 -14.86
CA VAL A 11 -12.10 14.41 -14.62
C VAL A 11 -11.15 14.10 -15.77
N ARG A 12 -11.56 14.38 -17.02
CA ARG A 12 -10.70 14.22 -18.21
C ARG A 12 -9.49 15.13 -18.12
N ASP A 13 -9.68 16.39 -17.77
CA ASP A 13 -8.59 17.36 -17.64
C ASP A 13 -7.61 16.97 -16.54
N ARG A 14 -8.13 16.52 -15.38
CA ARG A 14 -7.28 16.01 -14.29
C ARG A 14 -6.43 14.81 -14.72
N LEU A 15 -7.01 13.87 -15.47
CA LEU A 15 -6.28 12.73 -15.99
C LEU A 15 -5.25 13.16 -17.03
N ALA A 16 -5.57 14.12 -17.91
CA ALA A 16 -4.66 14.61 -18.94
C ALA A 16 -3.41 15.25 -18.34
N VAL A 17 -3.53 15.93 -17.20
CA VAL A 17 -2.36 16.44 -16.45
C VAL A 17 -1.39 15.32 -16.04
N ARG A 18 -1.90 14.11 -15.74
CA ARG A 18 -1.08 12.99 -15.27
C ARG A 18 -0.56 12.10 -16.39
N PHE A 19 -1.38 11.87 -17.41
CA PHE A 19 -1.18 10.86 -18.45
C PHE A 19 -0.93 11.46 -19.85
N GLY A 20 -1.06 12.78 -20.01
CA GLY A 20 -1.06 13.43 -21.31
C GLY A 20 -2.43 13.38 -21.99
N ASP A 21 -2.59 14.09 -23.11
CA ASP A 21 -3.88 14.23 -23.79
C ASP A 21 -4.42 12.93 -24.40
N GLU A 22 -3.57 11.93 -24.61
CA GLU A 22 -3.98 10.59 -25.11
C GLU A 22 -5.01 9.92 -24.19
N VAL A 23 -5.03 10.26 -22.89
CA VAL A 23 -6.02 9.73 -21.94
C VAL A 23 -7.45 10.15 -22.28
N ARG A 24 -7.64 11.21 -23.07
CA ARG A 24 -8.98 11.65 -23.50
C ARG A 24 -9.63 10.58 -24.39
N ALA A 25 -8.87 9.94 -25.28
CA ALA A 25 -9.35 8.81 -26.08
C ALA A 25 -9.69 7.62 -25.19
N TRP A 26 -8.87 7.32 -24.17
CA TRP A 26 -9.22 6.29 -23.19
C TRP A 26 -10.53 6.61 -22.46
N CYS A 27 -10.75 7.87 -22.07
CA CYS A 27 -12.01 8.32 -21.46
C CYS A 27 -13.24 8.10 -22.36
N ASP A 28 -13.08 8.17 -23.68
CA ASP A 28 -14.16 7.90 -24.64
C ASP A 28 -14.53 6.42 -24.71
N THR A 29 -13.56 5.52 -24.47
CA THR A 29 -13.79 4.06 -24.47
C THR A 29 -14.36 3.54 -23.14
N LEU A 30 -14.25 4.31 -22.06
CA LEU A 30 -14.62 3.87 -20.71
C LEU A 30 -16.06 3.35 -20.56
N PRO A 31 -17.10 3.99 -21.12
CA PRO A 31 -18.47 3.48 -20.99
C PRO A 31 -18.66 2.07 -21.55
N GLU A 32 -18.01 1.75 -22.67
CA GLU A 32 -18.04 0.40 -23.25
C GLU A 32 -17.23 -0.59 -22.42
N LEU A 33 -16.02 -0.19 -22.00
CA LEU A 33 -15.17 -1.03 -21.15
C LEU A 33 -15.85 -1.41 -19.83
N VAL A 34 -16.46 -0.43 -19.14
CA VAL A 34 -17.22 -0.66 -17.90
C VAL A 34 -18.43 -1.56 -18.16
N GLY A 35 -19.12 -1.39 -19.30
CA GLY A 35 -20.21 -2.28 -19.71
C GLY A 35 -19.76 -3.74 -19.85
N ASN A 36 -18.63 -3.95 -20.54
CA ASN A 36 -18.07 -5.28 -20.75
C ASN A 36 -17.62 -5.94 -19.44
N LEU A 37 -16.93 -5.19 -18.57
CA LEU A 37 -16.46 -5.69 -17.28
C LEU A 37 -17.61 -5.97 -16.31
N THR A 38 -18.61 -5.07 -16.25
CA THR A 38 -19.78 -5.28 -15.38
C THR A 38 -20.62 -6.47 -15.85
N ALA A 39 -20.76 -6.71 -17.16
CA ALA A 39 -21.40 -7.92 -17.67
C ALA A 39 -20.59 -9.18 -17.29
N ARG A 40 -19.27 -9.16 -17.52
CA ARG A 40 -18.38 -10.30 -17.25
C ARG A 40 -18.32 -10.68 -15.76
N TRP A 41 -18.18 -9.69 -14.88
CA TRP A 41 -18.08 -9.87 -13.44
C TRP A 41 -19.43 -9.78 -12.72
N ARG A 42 -20.53 -9.75 -13.47
CA ARG A 42 -21.91 -9.73 -12.97
C ARG A 42 -22.15 -8.61 -11.95
N LEU A 43 -21.73 -7.40 -12.31
CA LEU A 43 -21.83 -6.22 -11.47
C LEU A 43 -23.04 -5.35 -11.85
N GLU A 44 -23.57 -4.64 -10.87
CA GLU A 44 -24.47 -3.53 -11.05
C GLU A 44 -23.78 -2.25 -10.57
N LEU A 45 -23.69 -1.25 -11.45
CA LEU A 45 -22.97 -0.01 -11.19
C LEU A 45 -23.82 0.93 -10.33
N VAL A 46 -23.29 1.31 -9.16
CA VAL A 46 -23.98 2.17 -8.19
C VAL A 46 -23.53 3.62 -8.36
N GLU A 47 -22.22 3.86 -8.23
CA GLU A 47 -21.65 5.19 -8.27
C GLU A 47 -20.25 5.16 -8.91
N ALA A 48 -19.84 6.32 -9.42
CA ALA A 48 -18.52 6.53 -9.97
C ALA A 48 -17.78 7.57 -9.13
N ASN A 49 -16.56 7.23 -8.78
CA ASN A 49 -15.59 8.08 -8.11
C ASN A 49 -14.28 8.04 -8.93
N GLY A 50 -13.25 8.76 -8.48
CA GLY A 50 -11.97 8.72 -9.17
C GLY A 50 -10.94 9.65 -8.57
N GLY A 51 -9.71 9.18 -8.51
CA GLY A 51 -8.53 9.93 -8.11
C GLY A 51 -7.77 10.52 -9.30
N GLY A 52 -6.51 10.92 -9.06
CA GLY A 52 -5.63 11.47 -10.09
C GLY A 52 -5.06 10.44 -11.07
N THR A 53 -5.23 9.15 -10.81
CA THR A 53 -4.57 8.07 -11.55
C THR A 53 -5.48 6.91 -11.98
N SER A 54 -6.74 6.96 -11.59
CA SER A 54 -7.71 5.89 -11.79
C SER A 54 -9.14 6.42 -11.79
N ARG A 55 -10.02 5.67 -12.44
CA ARG A 55 -11.47 5.75 -12.29
C ARG A 55 -11.90 4.58 -11.41
N VAL A 56 -12.75 4.83 -10.42
CA VAL A 56 -13.23 3.80 -9.51
C VAL A 56 -14.75 3.80 -9.49
N PHE A 57 -15.33 2.62 -9.40
CA PHE A 57 -16.75 2.42 -9.55
C PHE A 57 -17.22 1.52 -8.41
N ARG A 58 -18.14 2.00 -7.59
CA ARG A 58 -18.79 1.14 -6.61
C ARG A 58 -19.84 0.31 -7.33
N CYS A 59 -19.81 -0.98 -7.07
CA CYS A 59 -20.64 -1.97 -7.71
C CYS A 59 -21.33 -2.85 -6.67
N LEU A 60 -22.53 -3.33 -6.98
CA LEU A 60 -23.13 -4.48 -6.32
C LEU A 60 -22.87 -5.73 -7.15
N ARG A 61 -22.47 -6.82 -6.51
CA ARG A 61 -22.30 -8.11 -7.15
C ARG A 61 -23.67 -8.80 -7.26
N ARG A 62 -24.12 -9.11 -8.47
CA ARG A 62 -25.47 -9.65 -8.73
C ARG A 62 -25.68 -11.07 -8.18
N ASP A 63 -24.60 -11.80 -7.96
CA ASP A 63 -24.61 -13.17 -7.44
C ASP A 63 -24.67 -13.22 -5.90
N THR A 64 -24.02 -12.28 -5.20
CA THR A 64 -23.94 -12.27 -3.73
C THR A 64 -24.70 -11.13 -3.06
N GLY A 65 -25.05 -10.07 -3.81
CA GLY A 65 -25.60 -8.81 -3.28
C GLY A 65 -24.57 -7.95 -2.55
N THR A 66 -23.31 -8.40 -2.42
CA THR A 66 -22.26 -7.66 -1.71
C THR A 66 -21.70 -6.55 -2.58
N SER A 67 -21.19 -5.49 -1.95
CA SER A 67 -20.50 -4.41 -2.64
C SER A 67 -19.07 -4.79 -3.04
N ALA A 68 -18.56 -4.11 -4.07
CA ALA A 68 -17.18 -4.22 -4.56
C ALA A 68 -16.78 -2.90 -5.26
N TRP A 69 -15.47 -2.68 -5.42
CA TRP A 69 -14.93 -1.54 -6.16
C TRP A 69 -14.24 -2.00 -7.45
N LEU A 70 -14.76 -1.57 -8.60
CA LEU A 70 -14.09 -1.72 -9.89
C LEU A 70 -13.18 -0.52 -10.11
N LYS A 71 -11.87 -0.75 -10.15
CA LYS A 71 -10.83 0.25 -10.42
C LYS A 71 -10.27 0.07 -11.83
N LEU A 72 -10.15 1.17 -12.55
CA LEU A 72 -9.64 1.24 -13.92
C LEU A 72 -8.55 2.30 -14.05
N THR A 73 -7.46 1.96 -14.73
CA THR A 73 -6.36 2.88 -15.03
C THR A 73 -6.03 2.85 -16.52
N PRO A 74 -5.66 3.98 -17.15
CA PRO A 74 -5.26 4.02 -18.55
C PRO A 74 -3.91 3.36 -18.83
N GLU A 75 -3.10 3.08 -17.79
CA GLU A 75 -1.80 2.44 -17.92
C GLU A 75 -1.84 1.00 -17.35
N PRO A 76 -1.98 -0.05 -18.17
CA PRO A 76 -2.00 -1.45 -17.73
C PRO A 76 -0.87 -1.85 -16.79
N ALA A 77 0.33 -1.29 -16.97
CA ALA A 77 1.48 -1.54 -16.10
C ALA A 77 1.21 -1.18 -14.62
N LEU A 78 0.46 -0.08 -14.37
CA LEU A 78 0.09 0.32 -13.01
C LEU A 78 -0.85 -0.70 -12.36
N ALA A 79 -1.79 -1.27 -13.13
CA ALA A 79 -2.67 -2.32 -12.64
C ALA A 79 -1.90 -3.61 -12.34
N ARG A 80 -0.89 -3.97 -13.16
CA ARG A 80 -0.03 -5.14 -12.92
C ARG A 80 0.80 -4.99 -11.65
N GLU A 81 1.37 -3.80 -11.42
CA GLU A 81 2.10 -3.47 -10.19
C GLU A 81 1.19 -3.65 -8.96
N GLU A 82 0.04 -2.97 -8.95
CA GLU A 82 -0.92 -3.02 -7.84
C GLU A 82 -1.45 -4.44 -7.60
N ALA A 83 -1.84 -5.16 -8.65
CA ALA A 83 -2.29 -6.54 -8.55
C ALA A 83 -1.23 -7.48 -7.96
N ALA A 84 0.03 -7.34 -8.36
CA ALA A 84 1.11 -8.15 -7.83
C ALA A 84 1.30 -7.94 -6.33
N ALA A 85 1.18 -6.69 -5.86
CA ALA A 85 1.27 -6.38 -4.44
C ALA A 85 0.05 -6.87 -3.65
N LEU A 86 -1.17 -6.62 -4.14
CA LEU A 86 -2.39 -7.13 -3.51
C LEU A 86 -2.44 -8.66 -3.46
N THR A 87 -1.89 -9.34 -4.48
CA THR A 87 -1.75 -10.80 -4.49
C THR A 87 -0.73 -11.26 -3.43
N ALA A 88 0.38 -10.54 -3.26
CA ALA A 88 1.36 -10.85 -2.23
C ALA A 88 0.82 -10.62 -0.81
N TRP A 89 -0.10 -9.67 -0.63
CA TRP A 89 -0.81 -9.43 0.63
C TRP A 89 -2.13 -10.20 0.75
N ALA A 90 -2.38 -11.21 -0.10
CA ALA A 90 -3.62 -11.97 -0.04
C ALA A 90 -3.79 -12.62 1.35
N GLY A 91 -4.94 -12.37 1.99
CA GLY A 91 -5.24 -12.85 3.33
C GLY A 91 -4.71 -11.98 4.47
N THR A 92 -3.98 -10.91 4.19
CA THR A 92 -3.57 -9.92 5.20
C THR A 92 -4.77 -9.05 5.58
N PRO A 93 -5.27 -9.09 6.84
CA PRO A 93 -6.50 -8.38 7.22
C PRO A 93 -6.46 -6.86 7.09
N SER A 94 -5.26 -6.29 7.03
CA SER A 94 -5.01 -4.86 6.90
C SER A 94 -4.76 -4.40 5.46
N VAL A 95 -5.04 -5.23 4.47
CA VAL A 95 -4.96 -4.88 3.04
C VAL A 95 -6.26 -5.29 2.35
N VAL A 96 -6.77 -4.44 1.47
CA VAL A 96 -7.96 -4.77 0.68
C VAL A 96 -7.74 -5.98 -0.21
N THR A 97 -8.71 -6.88 -0.24
CA THR A 97 -8.67 -8.09 -1.07
C THR A 97 -8.93 -7.77 -2.53
N LEU A 98 -8.05 -8.29 -3.41
CA LEU A 98 -8.27 -8.36 -4.85
C LEU A 98 -9.20 -9.53 -5.18
N LEU A 99 -10.40 -9.25 -5.66
CA LEU A 99 -11.42 -10.25 -6.02
C LEU A 99 -11.25 -10.78 -7.45
N ALA A 100 -10.90 -9.90 -8.40
CA ALA A 100 -10.68 -10.26 -9.80
C ALA A 100 -9.81 -9.21 -10.50
N GLN A 101 -9.26 -9.54 -11.66
CA GLN A 101 -8.44 -8.63 -12.46
C GLN A 101 -8.58 -8.89 -13.96
N ASP A 102 -8.44 -7.84 -14.75
CA ASP A 102 -8.19 -7.89 -16.20
C ASP A 102 -7.05 -6.90 -16.47
N LEU A 103 -5.82 -7.42 -16.46
CA LEU A 103 -4.60 -6.61 -16.48
C LEU A 103 -4.38 -5.92 -17.82
N GLU A 104 -4.85 -6.50 -18.92
CA GLU A 104 -4.77 -5.87 -20.24
C GLU A 104 -5.76 -4.70 -20.36
N ALA A 105 -6.92 -4.81 -19.72
CA ALA A 105 -7.86 -3.72 -19.58
C ALA A 105 -7.46 -2.68 -18.50
N GLY A 106 -6.38 -2.91 -17.74
CA GLY A 106 -6.02 -2.08 -16.60
C GLY A 106 -7.06 -2.10 -15.48
N ALA A 107 -7.75 -3.22 -15.29
CA ALA A 107 -8.90 -3.37 -14.40
C ALA A 107 -8.61 -4.25 -13.19
N LEU A 108 -9.00 -3.76 -12.00
CA LEU A 108 -8.98 -4.50 -10.74
C LEU A 108 -10.37 -4.45 -10.10
N LEU A 109 -10.84 -5.58 -9.58
CA LEU A 109 -12.04 -5.66 -8.77
C LEU A 109 -11.62 -5.92 -7.32
N LEU A 110 -11.93 -4.99 -6.43
CA LEU A 110 -11.54 -5.01 -5.03
C LEU A 110 -12.78 -5.27 -4.16
N GLU A 111 -12.59 -5.90 -3.02
CA GLU A 111 -13.66 -5.98 -2.01
C GLU A 111 -14.04 -4.58 -1.50
N ASP A 112 -15.28 -4.44 -1.02
CA ASP A 112 -15.66 -3.25 -0.29
C ASP A 112 -15.15 -3.33 1.14
N VAL A 113 -14.62 -2.21 1.64
CA VAL A 113 -14.21 -2.08 3.04
C VAL A 113 -15.33 -1.33 3.75
N GLU A 114 -16.02 -1.99 4.69
CA GLU A 114 -17.10 -1.38 5.46
C GLU A 114 -16.66 -1.10 6.90
N PRO A 115 -16.89 0.11 7.46
CA PRO A 115 -17.65 1.24 6.91
C PRO A 115 -16.91 2.08 5.87
N GLY A 116 -15.61 1.86 5.66
CA GLY A 116 -14.86 2.46 4.54
C GLY A 116 -14.52 3.93 4.72
N VAL A 117 -14.50 4.42 5.97
CA VAL A 117 -14.18 5.82 6.26
C VAL A 117 -12.67 6.02 6.19
N PRO A 118 -12.15 6.95 5.36
CA PRO A 118 -10.72 7.25 5.34
C PRO A 118 -10.21 7.68 6.70
N VAL A 119 -9.14 7.06 7.19
CA VAL A 119 -8.63 7.29 8.54
C VAL A 119 -8.11 8.71 8.74
N ARG A 120 -7.85 9.48 7.66
CA ARG A 120 -7.57 10.92 7.72
C ARG A 120 -8.64 11.68 8.51
N ARG A 121 -9.90 11.23 8.46
CA ARG A 121 -11.06 11.86 9.10
C ARG A 121 -11.27 11.41 10.54
N LEU A 122 -10.43 10.51 11.04
CA LEU A 122 -10.55 9.90 12.36
C LEU A 122 -9.35 10.28 13.22
N ASP A 123 -9.52 10.21 14.53
CA ASP A 123 -8.41 10.25 15.47
C ASP A 123 -7.65 8.93 15.37
N ARG A 124 -6.36 9.02 15.06
CA ARG A 124 -5.49 7.86 14.84
C ARG A 124 -4.63 7.64 16.06
N ARG A 125 -4.49 6.38 16.48
CA ARG A 125 -3.56 6.02 17.55
C ARG A 125 -2.34 5.29 16.98
N LEU A 126 -1.15 5.61 17.47
CA LEU A 126 0.09 4.97 17.02
C LEU A 126 0.06 3.43 17.11
N PRO A 127 -0.53 2.79 18.13
CA PRO A 127 -0.65 1.32 18.15
C PRO A 127 -1.43 0.72 16.97
N GLU A 128 -2.42 1.43 16.43
CA GLU A 128 -3.21 0.98 15.27
C GLU A 128 -2.40 1.12 13.98
N VAL A 129 -1.66 2.23 13.84
CA VAL A 129 -0.70 2.43 12.73
C VAL A 129 0.40 1.37 12.78
N ALA A 130 0.92 1.08 13.97
CA ALA A 130 1.92 0.03 14.16
C ALA A 130 1.39 -1.36 13.80
N ALA A 131 0.12 -1.67 14.10
CA ALA A 131 -0.51 -2.92 13.68
C ALA A 131 -0.58 -3.02 12.15
N LEU A 132 -1.03 -1.95 11.47
CA LEU A 132 -1.04 -1.86 10.01
C LEU A 132 0.36 -2.10 9.41
N LEU A 133 1.39 -1.42 9.92
CA LEU A 133 2.77 -1.57 9.44
C LEU A 133 3.32 -2.98 9.68
N ARG A 134 2.98 -3.61 10.81
CA ARG A 134 3.35 -5.01 11.09
C ARG A 134 2.71 -5.97 10.09
N ASP A 135 1.43 -5.80 9.80
CA ASP A 135 0.68 -6.65 8.87
C ASP A 135 1.21 -6.51 7.44
N LEU A 136 1.57 -5.30 6.99
CA LEU A 136 2.17 -5.07 5.67
C LEU A 136 3.57 -5.68 5.51
N ARG A 137 4.33 -5.77 6.61
CA ARG A 137 5.70 -6.32 6.65
C ARG A 137 5.73 -7.83 6.87
N ALA A 138 4.59 -8.43 7.26
CA ALA A 138 4.53 -9.86 7.50
C ALA A 138 4.80 -10.63 6.20
N PRO A 139 5.55 -11.74 6.24
CA PRO A 139 5.68 -12.61 5.08
C PRO A 139 4.29 -13.13 4.70
N ALA A 140 4.02 -13.21 3.40
CA ALA A 140 2.78 -13.79 2.88
C ALA A 140 2.61 -15.21 3.48
N ALA A 141 1.40 -15.51 3.96
CA ALA A 141 1.09 -16.86 4.40
C ALA A 141 1.28 -17.83 3.21
N PRO A 142 1.85 -19.02 3.41
CA PRO A 142 2.01 -19.97 2.32
C PRO A 142 0.65 -20.31 1.69
N PRO A 143 0.57 -20.46 0.36
CA PRO A 143 -0.67 -20.79 -0.31
C PRO A 143 -1.29 -22.07 0.28
N GLY A 144 -2.56 -22.02 0.66
CA GLY A 144 -3.31 -23.18 1.16
C GLY A 144 -3.38 -23.35 2.68
N ALA A 145 -2.90 -22.38 3.47
CA ALA A 145 -3.24 -22.34 4.89
C ALA A 145 -4.77 -22.15 5.04
N PRO A 146 -5.49 -23.05 5.73
CA PRO A 146 -6.93 -22.88 5.91
C PRO A 146 -7.21 -21.62 6.74
N ALA A 147 -8.16 -20.81 6.28
CA ALA A 147 -8.69 -19.72 7.09
C ALA A 147 -9.26 -20.30 8.40
N PRO A 148 -9.03 -19.67 9.57
CA PRO A 148 -9.67 -20.13 10.79
C PRO A 148 -11.19 -20.03 10.63
N PRO A 149 -11.96 -21.04 11.09
CA PRO A 149 -13.41 -20.98 10.99
C PRO A 149 -13.94 -19.77 11.77
N PRO A 150 -14.97 -19.07 11.25
CA PRO A 150 -15.59 -17.97 11.98
C PRO A 150 -16.10 -18.46 13.35
N GLY A 151 -15.65 -17.82 14.43
CA GLY A 151 -16.14 -18.09 15.79
C GLY A 151 -15.36 -19.10 16.62
N ALA A 152 -14.11 -19.43 16.28
CA ALA A 152 -13.27 -20.23 17.18
C ALA A 152 -13.04 -19.47 18.52
N PRO A 153 -13.44 -20.02 19.67
CA PRO A 153 -13.13 -19.41 20.96
C PRO A 153 -11.62 -19.49 21.23
N ALA A 154 -11.08 -18.50 21.94
CA ALA A 154 -9.71 -18.57 22.46
C ALA A 154 -9.53 -19.86 23.27
N PRO A 155 -8.36 -20.53 23.19
CA PRO A 155 -8.13 -21.73 23.99
C PRO A 155 -8.22 -21.39 25.48
N PRO A 156 -8.89 -22.22 26.30
CA PRO A 156 -8.99 -21.96 27.73
C PRO A 156 -7.59 -22.05 28.37
N PRO A 157 -7.28 -21.22 29.38
CA PRO A 157 -6.03 -21.34 30.11
C PRO A 157 -6.00 -22.67 30.87
N GLY A 158 -4.95 -23.48 30.68
CA GLY A 158 -4.65 -24.63 31.54
C GLY A 158 -4.80 -26.05 30.95
N ALA A 159 -4.55 -26.26 29.66
CA ALA A 159 -4.44 -27.64 29.14
C ALA A 159 -3.22 -28.37 29.75
N PRO A 160 -3.35 -29.65 30.17
CA PRO A 160 -2.26 -30.40 30.81
C PRO A 160 -1.13 -30.71 29.83
N ALA A 161 0.11 -30.64 30.32
CA ALA A 161 1.30 -30.98 29.56
C ALA A 161 1.33 -32.48 29.21
N ALA A 162 1.84 -32.81 28.01
CA ALA A 162 2.04 -34.17 27.54
C ALA A 162 3.04 -34.94 28.44
N PRO A 163 2.92 -36.29 28.54
CA PRO A 163 3.81 -37.09 29.38
C PRO A 163 5.26 -37.06 28.87
N PRO A 164 6.26 -37.14 29.76
CA PRO A 164 7.67 -37.01 29.40
C PRO A 164 8.15 -38.22 28.58
N GLY A 165 8.75 -37.97 27.41
CA GLY A 165 9.46 -38.98 26.61
C GLY A 165 9.05 -39.10 25.13
N ALA A 166 8.00 -38.42 24.67
CA ALA A 166 7.72 -38.32 23.23
C ALA A 166 8.54 -37.17 22.61
N PRO A 167 9.22 -37.37 21.47
CA PRO A 167 9.85 -36.27 20.76
C PRO A 167 8.76 -35.26 20.33
N ALA A 168 8.95 -33.99 20.68
CA ALA A 168 8.04 -32.93 20.29
C ALA A 168 8.07 -32.77 18.75
N PRO A 169 6.92 -32.69 18.07
CA PRO A 169 6.91 -32.27 16.67
C PRO A 169 7.45 -30.83 16.59
N PRO A 170 8.17 -30.45 15.52
CA PRO A 170 8.62 -29.08 15.35
C PRO A 170 7.40 -28.14 15.31
N PRO A 171 7.48 -26.95 15.94
CA PRO A 171 6.40 -25.99 15.90
C PRO A 171 6.07 -25.62 14.44
N GLY A 172 4.82 -25.87 14.02
CA GLY A 172 4.33 -25.43 12.71
C GLY A 172 4.29 -26.47 11.58
N ALA A 173 4.58 -27.76 11.82
CA ALA A 173 4.35 -28.78 10.80
C ALA A 173 2.84 -29.12 10.69
N PRO A 174 2.18 -28.93 9.53
CA PRO A 174 0.83 -29.42 9.35
C PRO A 174 0.84 -30.96 9.35
N ALA A 175 -0.14 -31.56 10.02
CA ALA A 175 -0.37 -33.00 9.89
C ALA A 175 -0.71 -33.33 8.43
N PRO A 176 -0.11 -34.37 7.83
CA PRO A 176 -0.44 -34.75 6.47
C PRO A 176 -1.92 -35.16 6.40
N PRO A 177 -2.63 -34.82 5.29
CA PRO A 177 -4.02 -35.23 5.13
C PRO A 177 -4.11 -36.77 5.08
N PRO A 178 -5.20 -37.36 5.61
CA PRO A 178 -5.42 -38.80 5.51
C PRO A 178 -5.39 -39.22 4.03
N GLY A 179 -4.46 -40.10 3.65
CA GLY A 179 -4.35 -40.64 2.29
C GLY A 179 -3.30 -40.02 1.37
N ALA A 180 -2.41 -39.15 1.86
CA ALA A 180 -1.27 -38.68 1.05
C ALA A 180 -0.30 -39.84 0.74
N PRO A 181 0.08 -40.05 -0.54
CA PRO A 181 1.10 -41.04 -0.89
C PRO A 181 2.45 -40.65 -0.26
N ALA A 182 3.12 -41.63 0.35
CA ALA A 182 4.45 -41.43 0.91
C ALA A 182 5.44 -40.99 -0.19
N PRO A 183 6.35 -40.05 0.10
CA PRO A 183 7.39 -39.68 -0.85
C PRO A 183 8.26 -40.90 -1.18
N PRO A 184 8.79 -40.98 -2.42
CA PRO A 184 9.64 -42.09 -2.83
C PRO A 184 10.89 -42.18 -1.94
N PRO A 185 11.32 -43.40 -1.55
CA PRO A 185 12.53 -43.58 -0.76
C PRO A 185 13.75 -43.06 -1.54
N GLY A 186 14.47 -42.09 -0.98
CA GLY A 186 15.73 -41.57 -1.55
C GLY A 186 15.76 -40.08 -1.89
N ALA A 187 14.67 -39.33 -1.71
CA ALA A 187 14.74 -37.87 -1.79
C ALA A 187 15.52 -37.33 -0.57
N PRO A 188 16.65 -36.63 -0.73
CA PRO A 188 17.37 -36.06 0.39
C PRO A 188 16.47 -35.00 1.06
N ALA A 189 16.27 -35.13 2.37
CA ALA A 189 15.65 -34.09 3.16
C ALA A 189 16.52 -32.82 3.07
N PRO A 190 15.93 -31.62 2.92
CA PRO A 190 16.70 -30.39 2.99
C PRO A 190 17.43 -30.32 4.33
N PRO A 191 18.69 -29.85 4.36
CA PRO A 191 19.48 -29.80 5.58
C PRO A 191 18.75 -28.94 6.63
N PRO A 192 18.68 -29.39 7.90
CA PRO A 192 18.08 -28.60 8.97
C PRO A 192 18.86 -27.30 9.14
N GLY A 193 18.17 -26.16 9.04
CA GLY A 193 18.78 -24.82 9.20
C GLY A 193 19.15 -24.10 7.89
N ALA A 194 18.75 -24.61 6.71
CA ALA A 194 18.78 -23.77 5.51
C ALA A 194 17.90 -22.54 5.74
N PRO A 195 18.42 -21.29 5.61
CA PRO A 195 17.60 -20.11 5.72
C PRO A 195 16.47 -20.22 4.70
N ALA A 196 15.24 -19.89 5.11
CA ALA A 196 14.15 -19.74 4.16
C ALA A 196 14.64 -18.81 3.03
N PRO A 197 14.37 -19.15 1.75
CA PRO A 197 14.77 -18.29 0.66
C PRO A 197 14.27 -16.88 0.93
N LEU A 198 15.16 -15.89 0.76
CA LEU A 198 14.78 -14.50 0.90
C LEU A 198 13.58 -14.25 -0.02
N PRO A 199 12.57 -13.50 0.44
CA PRO A 199 11.40 -13.25 -0.38
C PRO A 199 11.85 -12.59 -1.69
N GLU A 200 11.46 -13.18 -2.81
CA GLU A 200 11.80 -12.65 -4.13
C GLU A 200 10.87 -11.49 -4.47
N ARG A 201 11.42 -10.49 -5.17
CA ARG A 201 10.63 -9.36 -5.66
C ARG A 201 9.61 -9.86 -6.70
N PRO A 202 8.31 -9.55 -6.56
CA PRO A 202 7.33 -9.84 -7.61
C PRO A 202 7.77 -9.17 -8.93
N PRO A 203 7.76 -9.88 -10.09
CA PRO A 203 8.34 -9.36 -11.33
C PRO A 203 7.79 -8.00 -11.79
N ALA A 204 6.51 -7.73 -11.51
CA ALA A 204 5.87 -6.46 -11.86
C ALA A 204 6.25 -5.31 -10.91
N VAL A 205 6.73 -5.58 -9.69
CA VAL A 205 7.00 -4.55 -8.69
C VAL A 205 8.38 -3.92 -8.93
N GLN A 206 8.40 -2.60 -9.11
CA GLN A 206 9.61 -1.84 -9.36
C GLN A 206 10.47 -1.65 -8.09
N PRO A 207 11.79 -1.38 -8.21
CA PRO A 207 12.62 -1.03 -7.05
C PRO A 207 12.16 0.28 -6.40
N LEU A 208 12.30 0.42 -5.09
CA LEU A 208 11.96 1.64 -4.35
C LEU A 208 12.71 2.88 -4.87
N ALA A 209 13.95 2.72 -5.32
CA ALA A 209 14.70 3.80 -5.95
C ALA A 209 13.95 4.39 -7.17
N GLN A 210 13.29 3.57 -7.98
CA GLN A 210 12.52 4.05 -9.13
C GLN A 210 11.26 4.82 -8.70
N ARG A 211 10.61 4.39 -7.60
CA ARG A 211 9.49 5.13 -6.99
C ARG A 211 9.95 6.47 -6.43
N VAL A 212 11.08 6.52 -5.74
CA VAL A 212 11.70 7.77 -5.27
C VAL A 212 11.93 8.71 -6.44
N GLU A 213 12.55 8.23 -7.53
CA GLU A 213 12.80 9.06 -8.71
C GLU A 213 11.52 9.63 -9.32
N PHE A 214 10.48 8.79 -9.41
CA PHE A 214 9.18 9.22 -9.87
C PHE A 214 8.63 10.38 -9.02
N LEU A 215 8.69 10.26 -7.69
CA LEU A 215 8.18 11.26 -6.75
C LEU A 215 8.92 12.59 -6.87
N PHE A 216 10.26 12.57 -6.91
CA PHE A 216 11.06 13.78 -7.06
C PHE A 216 10.84 14.48 -8.40
N ARG A 217 10.73 13.72 -9.50
CA ARG A 217 10.38 14.28 -10.82
C ARG A 217 8.99 14.92 -10.81
N LEU A 218 8.01 14.27 -10.19
CA LEU A 218 6.65 14.81 -10.07
C LEU A 218 6.63 16.11 -9.27
N THR A 219 7.34 16.16 -8.14
CA THR A 219 7.45 17.36 -7.31
C THR A 219 8.14 18.50 -8.05
N SER A 220 9.22 18.22 -8.79
CA SER A 220 9.92 19.20 -9.62
C SER A 220 8.99 19.83 -10.65
N ARG A 221 8.18 19.00 -11.33
CA ARG A 221 7.19 19.47 -12.31
C ARG A 221 6.12 20.35 -11.68
N ARG A 222 5.61 19.97 -10.50
CA ARG A 222 4.61 20.75 -9.75
C ARG A 222 5.13 22.13 -9.38
N LEU A 223 6.34 22.21 -8.81
CA LEU A 223 6.98 23.47 -8.43
C LEU A 223 7.26 24.39 -9.62
N ALA A 224 7.65 23.81 -10.77
CA ALA A 224 7.82 24.57 -12.00
C ALA A 224 6.48 25.13 -12.51
N ALA A 225 5.43 24.31 -12.52
CA ALA A 225 4.10 24.68 -13.01
C ALA A 225 3.38 25.72 -12.13
N SER A 226 3.63 25.72 -10.81
CA SER A 226 3.03 26.69 -9.88
C SER A 226 3.67 28.07 -9.92
N GLY A 227 4.81 28.23 -10.60
CA GLY A 227 5.62 29.45 -10.55
C GLY A 227 6.24 29.72 -9.17
N THR A 228 6.22 28.73 -8.26
CA THR A 228 6.78 28.84 -6.90
C THR A 228 8.14 28.17 -6.78
N GLY A 229 8.78 27.82 -7.89
CA GLY A 229 10.08 27.15 -7.91
C GLY A 229 11.19 27.88 -7.15
N GLY A 230 11.11 29.20 -7.02
CA GLY A 230 12.07 29.99 -6.23
C GLY A 230 11.89 29.90 -4.71
N LEU A 231 10.81 29.29 -4.22
CA LEU A 231 10.53 29.15 -2.78
C LEU A 231 11.21 27.92 -2.15
N LEU A 232 11.78 27.03 -2.95
CA LEU A 232 12.58 25.90 -2.50
C LEU A 232 13.88 25.85 -3.32
N ASP A 233 15.02 25.93 -2.65
CA ASP A 233 16.32 25.89 -3.31
C ASP A 233 16.49 24.56 -4.10
N PRO A 234 16.76 24.61 -5.42
CA PRO A 234 17.03 23.41 -6.22
C PRO A 234 18.14 22.52 -5.64
N ALA A 235 19.12 23.10 -4.94
CA ALA A 235 20.17 22.33 -4.27
C ALA A 235 19.62 21.51 -3.09
N VAL A 236 18.62 22.02 -2.35
CA VAL A 236 17.92 21.27 -1.30
C VAL A 236 17.19 20.08 -1.91
N LEU A 237 16.47 20.29 -3.03
CA LEU A 237 15.77 19.21 -3.73
C LEU A 237 16.75 18.14 -4.24
N GLY A 238 17.91 18.54 -4.77
CA GLY A 238 18.97 17.64 -5.21
C GLY A 238 19.58 16.80 -4.08
N ARG A 239 19.91 17.43 -2.94
CA ARG A 239 20.43 16.72 -1.75
C ARG A 239 19.41 15.74 -1.18
N ALA A 240 18.16 16.18 -1.03
CA ALA A 240 17.06 15.35 -0.55
C ALA A 240 16.83 14.12 -1.46
N ARG A 241 16.95 14.31 -2.79
CA ARG A 241 16.88 13.20 -3.76
C ARG A 241 18.02 12.20 -3.57
N GLY A 242 19.26 12.68 -3.44
CA GLY A 242 20.43 11.83 -3.20
C GLY A 242 20.26 10.99 -1.93
N ALA A 243 19.93 11.64 -0.82
CA ALA A 243 19.71 10.95 0.46
C ALA A 243 18.57 9.90 0.40
N ALA A 244 17.47 10.19 -0.31
CA ALA A 244 16.40 9.22 -0.53
C ALA A 244 16.85 8.01 -1.37
N LEU A 245 17.72 8.21 -2.36
CA LEU A 245 18.26 7.13 -3.20
C LEU A 245 19.26 6.26 -2.43
N ASP A 246 20.08 6.86 -1.57
CA ASP A 246 21.00 6.15 -0.68
C ASP A 246 20.20 5.26 0.30
N LEU A 247 19.16 5.82 0.93
CA LEU A 247 18.24 5.06 1.78
C LEU A 247 17.56 3.91 1.01
N ALA A 248 17.08 4.16 -0.21
CA ALA A 248 16.46 3.12 -1.04
C ALA A 248 17.42 1.98 -1.41
N SER A 249 18.72 2.27 -1.52
CA SER A 249 19.73 1.32 -1.99
C SER A 249 20.28 0.44 -0.86
N ASP A 250 20.49 1.05 0.31
CA ASP A 250 21.15 0.43 1.48
C ASP A 250 20.17 -0.15 2.51
N GLY A 251 18.87 -0.08 2.24
CA GLY A 251 17.82 -0.57 3.13
C GLY A 251 17.52 -2.06 3.03
N PRO A 252 16.73 -2.60 3.98
CA PRO A 252 16.07 -3.89 3.83
C PRO A 252 15.26 -3.94 2.54
N ARG A 253 15.02 -5.14 2.01
CA ARG A 253 14.29 -5.33 0.75
C ARG A 253 13.05 -6.17 0.99
N THR A 254 11.90 -5.52 1.02
CA THR A 254 10.58 -6.14 1.11
C THR A 254 9.57 -5.39 0.24
N LEU A 255 8.35 -5.90 0.17
CA LEU A 255 7.25 -5.21 -0.47
C LEU A 255 6.82 -4.00 0.37
N VAL A 256 6.78 -2.85 -0.27
CA VAL A 256 6.40 -1.56 0.31
C VAL A 256 5.10 -1.11 -0.38
N HIS A 257 4.14 -0.59 0.38
CA HIS A 257 2.89 -0.01 -0.14
C HIS A 257 3.17 1.18 -1.06
N GLY A 258 4.11 2.05 -0.68
CA GLY A 258 4.70 3.07 -1.55
C GLY A 258 3.81 4.31 -1.81
N ASP A 259 2.60 4.30 -1.26
CA ASP A 259 1.64 5.42 -1.20
C ASP A 259 0.81 5.35 0.10
N LEU A 260 1.43 4.93 1.21
CA LEU A 260 0.73 4.68 2.47
C LEU A 260 0.54 5.97 3.28
N HIS A 261 -0.62 6.60 3.12
CA HIS A 261 -1.00 7.79 3.88
C HIS A 261 -2.46 7.71 4.36
N PRO A 262 -2.90 8.59 5.28
CA PRO A 262 -4.23 8.49 5.90
C PRO A 262 -5.45 8.54 4.96
N ASP A 263 -5.30 8.95 3.69
CA ASP A 263 -6.40 8.88 2.70
C ASP A 263 -6.47 7.51 1.99
N ASN A 264 -5.35 6.78 1.92
CA ASN A 264 -5.25 5.43 1.34
C ASN A 264 -5.38 4.33 2.39
N VAL A 265 -5.88 4.67 3.56
CA VAL A 265 -6.21 3.72 4.62
C VAL A 265 -7.63 3.98 5.07
N LEU A 266 -8.46 2.95 5.06
CA LEU A 266 -9.85 2.98 5.46
C LEU A 266 -10.02 2.32 6.82
N SER A 267 -10.97 2.80 7.61
CA SER A 267 -11.47 2.09 8.78
C SER A 267 -12.45 1.01 8.30
N GLY A 268 -12.05 -0.25 8.43
CA GLY A 268 -12.85 -1.44 8.16
C GLY A 268 -13.56 -1.98 9.41
N PRO A 269 -14.02 -3.24 9.36
CA PRO A 269 -14.78 -3.87 10.43
C PRO A 269 -13.99 -3.88 11.74
N GLY A 270 -14.66 -3.55 12.85
CA GLY A 270 -14.00 -3.45 14.16
C GLY A 270 -12.95 -2.34 14.27
N ALA A 271 -13.06 -1.29 13.44
CA ALA A 271 -12.13 -0.16 13.37
C ALA A 271 -10.69 -0.54 12.96
N ARG A 272 -10.53 -1.68 12.28
CA ARG A 272 -9.24 -2.09 11.72
C ARG A 272 -8.84 -1.16 10.58
N MET A 273 -7.57 -0.76 10.54
CA MET A 273 -7.00 -0.03 9.41
C MET A 273 -6.76 -0.99 8.23
N VAL A 274 -7.32 -0.65 7.06
CA VAL A 274 -7.20 -1.41 5.81
C VAL A 274 -6.60 -0.52 4.72
N ALA A 275 -5.41 -0.87 4.25
CA ALA A 275 -4.72 -0.17 3.18
C ALA A 275 -5.33 -0.49 1.80
N ILE A 276 -5.39 0.55 0.97
CA ILE A 276 -5.93 0.53 -0.40
C ILE A 276 -5.00 1.28 -1.35
N ASP A 277 -5.12 1.05 -2.65
CA ASP A 277 -4.43 1.82 -3.71
C ASP A 277 -2.89 1.87 -3.54
N PRO A 278 -2.19 0.72 -3.44
CA PRO A 278 -0.74 0.74 -3.35
C PRO A 278 -0.09 1.28 -4.62
N ARG A 279 1.06 1.94 -4.44
CA ARG A 279 2.06 2.21 -5.48
C ARG A 279 3.30 1.38 -5.18
N PRO A 280 3.19 0.06 -5.37
CA PRO A 280 4.07 -0.86 -4.69
C PRO A 280 5.49 -0.73 -5.20
N ALA A 281 6.42 -0.90 -4.28
CA ALA A 281 7.83 -0.91 -4.57
C ALA A 281 8.55 -1.98 -3.76
N TRP A 282 9.72 -2.37 -4.23
CA TRP A 282 10.58 -3.31 -3.55
C TRP A 282 11.77 -2.58 -2.92
N GLY A 283 11.83 -2.55 -1.60
CA GLY A 283 12.86 -1.83 -0.88
C GLY A 283 12.56 -1.68 0.60
N ASP A 284 13.01 -0.56 1.17
CA ASP A 284 12.96 -0.31 2.61
C ASP A 284 11.52 -0.11 3.12
N PRO A 285 11.03 -0.96 4.05
CA PRO A 285 9.68 -0.84 4.60
C PRO A 285 9.48 0.37 5.51
N ASP A 286 10.55 1.03 5.97
CA ASP A 286 10.44 2.24 6.78
C ASP A 286 9.97 3.46 5.97
N PHE A 287 9.99 3.36 4.63
CA PHE A 287 9.39 4.34 3.73
C PHE A 287 7.89 4.56 4.02
N ASP A 288 7.13 3.51 4.31
CA ASP A 288 5.69 3.58 4.55
C ASP A 288 5.31 4.23 5.88
N ALA A 289 6.28 4.54 6.75
CA ALA A 289 6.04 5.18 8.04
C ALA A 289 6.01 6.71 7.97
N VAL A 290 6.52 7.30 6.87
CA VAL A 290 6.85 8.73 6.76
C VAL A 290 5.63 9.62 7.01
N ASP A 291 4.53 9.38 6.32
CA ASP A 291 3.34 10.24 6.43
C ASP A 291 2.71 10.16 7.82
N TRP A 292 2.80 9.02 8.50
CA TRP A 292 2.28 8.85 9.87
C TRP A 292 3.12 9.59 10.91
N VAL A 293 4.43 9.61 10.72
CA VAL A 293 5.37 10.26 11.63
C VAL A 293 5.39 11.78 11.41
N LEU A 294 5.21 12.26 10.18
CA LEU A 294 5.14 13.69 9.87
C LEU A 294 3.78 14.33 10.19
N ASP A 295 2.71 13.55 10.29
CA ASP A 295 1.36 14.11 10.38
C ASP A 295 1.14 14.95 11.66
N GLY A 296 0.76 16.22 11.49
CA GLY A 296 0.57 17.14 12.62
C GLY A 296 1.84 17.55 13.38
N VAL A 297 3.03 17.08 12.99
CA VAL A 297 4.30 17.46 13.63
C VAL A 297 4.83 18.78 13.06
N THR A 298 5.32 19.65 13.94
CA THR A 298 5.87 20.97 13.57
C THR A 298 7.22 21.28 14.23
N THR A 299 7.82 20.32 14.95
CA THR A 299 9.12 20.47 15.62
C THR A 299 9.98 19.21 15.44
N PHE A 300 11.31 19.36 15.45
CA PHE A 300 12.24 18.24 15.34
C PHE A 300 12.13 17.27 16.52
N ALA A 301 12.00 17.80 17.75
CA ALA A 301 11.86 16.97 18.94
C ALA A 301 10.61 16.06 18.89
N ALA A 302 9.46 16.61 18.47
CA ALA A 302 8.23 15.82 18.33
C ALA A 302 8.33 14.79 17.19
N LEU A 303 9.09 15.10 16.12
CA LEU A 303 9.36 14.14 15.04
C LEU A 303 10.19 12.95 15.54
N GLU A 304 11.29 13.25 16.24
CA GLU A 304 12.18 12.24 16.82
C GLU A 304 11.48 11.38 17.87
N GLU A 305 10.65 12.00 18.70
CA GLU A 305 9.82 11.30 19.67
C GLU A 305 8.86 10.32 18.99
N ARG A 306 8.09 10.78 18.02
CA ARG A 306 7.13 9.94 17.30
C ARG A 306 7.79 8.82 16.51
N ALA A 307 8.92 9.09 15.86
CA ALA A 307 9.67 8.06 15.13
C ALA A 307 10.11 6.92 16.09
N ARG A 308 10.58 7.27 17.29
CA ARG A 308 10.98 6.31 18.32
C ARG A 308 9.81 5.52 18.89
N GLU A 309 8.70 6.20 19.19
CA GLU A 309 7.48 5.56 19.69
C GLU A 309 6.92 4.55 18.68
N LEU A 310 6.84 4.92 17.40
CA LEU A 310 6.36 4.02 16.36
C LEU A 310 7.31 2.84 16.15
N ALA A 311 8.62 3.10 16.09
CA ALA A 311 9.63 2.06 15.93
C ALA A 311 9.62 1.04 17.09
N ALA A 312 9.31 1.49 18.32
CA ALA A 312 9.18 0.59 19.47
C ALA A 312 7.99 -0.38 19.35
N LEU A 313 6.98 -0.07 18.52
CA LEU A 313 5.78 -0.88 18.32
C LEU A 313 5.85 -1.76 17.07
N VAL A 314 6.84 -1.58 16.21
CA VAL A 314 6.99 -2.28 14.92
C VAL A 314 8.35 -3.00 14.87
N PRO A 315 8.38 -4.33 15.05
CA PRO A 315 9.62 -5.10 14.97
C PRO A 315 10.41 -4.84 13.68
N GLY A 316 11.71 -4.59 13.82
CA GLY A 316 12.62 -4.34 12.69
C GLY A 316 12.55 -2.93 12.10
N GLN A 317 11.68 -2.05 12.59
CA GLN A 317 11.67 -0.64 12.19
C GLN A 317 12.84 0.11 12.82
N SER A 318 13.56 0.91 12.03
CA SER A 318 14.65 1.75 12.51
C SER A 318 14.19 3.20 12.66
N PRO A 319 14.25 3.80 13.88
CA PRO A 319 13.90 5.21 14.04
C PRO A 319 14.82 6.12 13.22
N ASP A 320 16.10 5.78 13.09
CA ASP A 320 17.06 6.56 12.30
C ASP A 320 16.73 6.55 10.81
N ARG A 321 16.33 5.39 10.26
CA ARG A 321 15.91 5.29 8.86
C ARG A 321 14.59 6.02 8.61
N VAL A 322 13.62 5.89 9.51
CA VAL A 322 12.36 6.65 9.45
C VAL A 322 12.64 8.15 9.44
N LEU A 323 13.54 8.64 10.30
CA LEU A 323 13.95 10.05 10.32
C LEU A 323 14.68 10.46 9.03
N GLY A 324 15.56 9.60 8.51
CA GLY A 324 16.22 9.80 7.22
C GLY A 324 15.22 9.95 6.07
N TRP A 325 14.21 9.07 6.02
CA TRP A 325 13.12 9.18 5.05
C TRP A 325 12.28 10.43 5.25
N CYS A 326 11.93 10.78 6.50
CA CYS A 326 11.17 12.00 6.80
C CYS A 326 11.92 13.25 6.31
N ARG A 327 13.23 13.35 6.55
CA ARG A 327 14.07 14.46 6.06
C ARG A 327 14.11 14.49 4.53
N SER A 328 14.40 13.35 3.91
CA SER A 328 14.57 13.26 2.46
C SER A 328 13.26 13.51 1.70
N LEU A 329 12.11 13.11 2.24
CA LEU A 329 10.80 13.30 1.59
C LEU A 329 10.07 14.57 2.07
N ALA A 330 10.61 15.31 3.05
CA ALA A 330 10.03 16.56 3.53
C ALA A 330 9.81 17.58 2.40
N VAL A 331 10.73 17.64 1.42
CA VAL A 331 10.61 18.50 0.23
C VAL A 331 9.34 18.22 -0.59
N LEU A 332 8.93 16.96 -0.69
CA LEU A 332 7.75 16.56 -1.46
C LEU A 332 6.47 17.04 -0.77
N ASN A 333 6.42 16.88 0.56
CA ASN A 333 5.32 17.35 1.40
C ASN A 333 5.28 18.88 1.49
N ALA A 334 6.44 19.54 1.61
CA ALA A 334 6.56 21.00 1.60
C ALA A 334 6.04 21.58 0.28
N ALA A 335 6.40 20.97 -0.86
CA ALA A 335 5.98 21.44 -2.17
C ALA A 335 4.45 21.52 -2.31
N LEU A 336 3.68 20.64 -1.66
CA LEU A 336 2.22 20.72 -1.63
C LEU A 336 1.72 22.00 -0.94
N GLY A 337 2.33 22.38 0.18
CA GLY A 337 2.04 23.63 0.89
C GLY A 337 2.46 24.86 0.08
N ILE A 338 3.67 24.83 -0.46
CA ILE A 338 4.25 25.91 -1.28
C ILE A 338 3.39 26.17 -2.53
N CYS A 339 3.04 25.12 -3.29
CA CYS A 339 2.20 25.27 -4.49
C CYS A 339 0.80 25.81 -4.16
N ALA A 340 0.28 25.47 -2.97
CA ALA A 340 -0.98 26.00 -2.45
C ALA A 340 -0.82 27.38 -1.78
N ARG A 341 0.38 27.98 -1.80
CA ARG A 341 0.72 29.26 -1.15
C ARG A 341 0.34 29.31 0.34
N ARG A 342 0.47 28.18 1.03
CA ARG A 342 0.24 28.10 2.47
C ARG A 342 1.49 28.53 3.23
N ASP A 343 1.31 29.42 4.20
CA ASP A 343 2.33 29.81 5.18
C ASP A 343 1.89 29.38 6.59
N ASP A 344 1.73 28.07 6.77
CA ASP A 344 1.36 27.46 8.04
C ASP A 344 2.59 26.85 8.74
N ALA A 345 2.47 26.55 10.03
CA ALA A 345 3.55 25.98 10.84
C ALA A 345 4.07 24.66 10.25
N LYS A 346 3.19 23.86 9.65
CA LYS A 346 3.55 22.58 9.00
C LYS A 346 4.44 22.81 7.79
N THR A 347 4.06 23.72 6.90
CA THR A 347 4.81 24.02 5.67
C THR A 347 6.18 24.60 6.01
N ARG A 348 6.26 25.53 6.97
CA ARG A 348 7.55 26.07 7.46
C ARG A 348 8.43 25.00 8.09
N PHE A 349 7.86 24.11 8.90
CA PHE A 349 8.59 22.99 9.48
C PHE A 349 9.14 22.03 8.42
N LEU A 350 8.34 21.66 7.42
CA LEU A 350 8.78 20.76 6.35
C LEU A 350 9.90 21.38 5.49
N ILE A 351 9.87 22.69 5.23
CA ILE A 351 10.96 23.40 4.54
C ILE A 351 12.25 23.37 5.39
N ALA A 352 12.14 23.62 6.69
CA ALA A 352 13.28 23.55 7.61
C ALA A 352 13.84 22.12 7.70
N LEU A 353 12.98 21.11 7.83
CA LEU A 353 13.34 19.70 7.90
C LEU A 353 14.03 19.21 6.62
N ALA A 354 13.58 19.68 5.46
CA ALA A 354 14.22 19.39 4.18
C ALA A 354 15.63 19.99 4.04
N SER A 355 15.90 21.08 4.76
CA SER A 355 17.14 21.85 4.66
C SER A 355 18.19 21.45 5.70
N ALA A 356 17.80 20.67 6.70
CA ALA A 356 18.63 20.18 7.80
C ALA A 356 19.40 18.92 7.41
#